data_AF-A0A1Y3E8Z8-F1
#
_entry.id   AF-A0A1Y3E8Z8-F1
#
_cell.length_a   1.000
_cell.length_b   1.000
_cell.length_c   1.000
_cell.angle_alpha   90.00
_cell.angle_beta   90.00
_cell.angle_gamma   90.00
#
_symmetry.space_group_name_H-M   'P 1'
#
loop_
_entity.id
_entity.type
_entity.pdbx_description
1 polymer ?
#
loop_
_entity_poly.entity_id
_entity_poly.type
_entity_poly.pdbx_seq_one_letter_code
_entity_poly.pdbx_strand_id
1 'polypeptide(L)'
;MANDNFLDNEQMISLFMEICAVEPNVARNYLENSAWDLTLAVHTFMNDRENGLEYRVGEFIGESIELSNSMSATAVEENSNQQSSWFSSVFSLVLLPFRFLQLTIWEFSCLFYSIFIQPFRRIDDPVNEVVQFVRFFDDRYGTDHPTFYRGTYKDVTIPYSSLFSTEVLCNSEFVALVNSSGLFWACSTNTSEGVRVSNAMRDSAYPFLALICLRNGRMSIVFRQEGFSRAPELIARLRQTMEENDIHMLLARQERENSAMNQLLRQQQEEAYNEALRIDRENEKRQMEEEERQKQEMEALKRAEEAIKIKKEELQKERQYWRENMPPEPEASHPLLRRIALRFPAGTRVQRNFLSTDSSLVSYRLITNPKKLIYSEEDGPNSIVSTIGDYCTAPAELLMVIDNDA
;
A
#
# COMPACT_ATOMS: atom_id res chain seq x y z
N MET A 1 26.55 9.26 35.14
CA MET A 1 27.54 8.85 34.13
C MET A 1 26.94 9.16 32.77
N ALA A 2 27.21 10.34 32.23
CA ALA A 2 26.89 10.71 30.86
C ALA A 2 28.11 11.51 30.39
N ASN A 3 28.99 10.81 29.67
CA ASN A 3 30.14 11.40 29.01
C ASN A 3 29.59 11.90 27.66
N ASP A 4 29.08 13.13 27.63
CA ASP A 4 28.75 13.77 26.38
C ASP A 4 30.07 14.18 25.73
N ASN A 5 30.52 13.35 24.80
CA ASN A 5 31.61 13.65 23.88
C ASN A 5 31.17 14.83 23.00
N PHE A 6 31.33 16.05 23.51
CA PHE A 6 31.25 17.25 22.69
C PHE A 6 32.48 17.23 21.77
N LEU A 7 32.29 16.82 20.52
CA LEU A 7 33.35 16.93 19.52
C LEU A 7 33.78 18.40 19.44
N ASP A 8 35.09 18.61 19.38
CA ASP A 8 35.63 19.95 19.18
C ASP A 8 35.15 20.51 17.82
N ASN A 9 34.96 21.82 17.73
CA ASN A 9 34.41 22.47 16.53
C ASN A 9 35.22 22.14 15.27
N GLU A 10 36.54 21.99 15.39
CA GLU A 10 37.42 21.57 14.30
C GLU A 10 37.22 20.11 13.87
N GLN A 11 36.86 19.22 14.81
CA GLN A 11 36.53 17.83 14.50
C GLN A 11 35.18 17.73 13.76
N MET A 12 34.21 18.56 14.14
CA MET A 12 32.90 18.64 13.47
C MET A 12 33.05 19.12 12.02
N ILE A 13 33.92 20.11 11.78
CA ILE A 13 34.24 20.58 10.42
C ILE A 13 34.88 19.45 9.60
N SER A 14 35.88 18.76 10.15
CA SER A 14 36.54 17.64 9.45
C SER A 14 35.55 16.52 9.11
N LEU A 15 34.63 16.20 10.03
CA LEU A 15 33.64 15.15 9.83
C LEU A 15 32.61 15.54 8.76
N PHE A 16 32.14 16.80 8.79
CA PHE A 16 31.24 17.31 7.75
C PHE A 16 31.92 17.35 6.37
N MET A 17 33.20 17.73 6.31
CA MET A 17 33.99 17.67 5.08
C MET A 17 34.09 16.25 4.52
N GLU A 18 34.28 15.25 5.39
CA GLU A 18 34.35 13.84 4.98
C GLU A 18 33.01 13.34 4.46
N ILE A 19 31.90 13.68 5.12
CA ILE A 19 30.54 13.23 4.75
C ILE A 19 30.06 13.90 3.47
N CYS A 20 30.25 15.21 3.34
CA CYS A 20 29.67 16.01 2.27
C CYS A 20 30.66 16.29 1.12
N ALA A 21 31.94 15.94 1.27
CA ALA A 21 33.03 16.19 0.33
C ALA A 21 33.13 17.67 -0.11
N VAL A 22 33.13 18.58 0.87
CA VAL A 22 33.12 20.05 0.65
C VAL A 22 34.37 20.71 1.25
N GLU A 23 34.71 21.89 0.75
CA GLU A 23 35.76 22.74 1.32
C GLU A 23 35.47 23.18 2.76
N PRO A 24 36.53 23.40 3.58
CA PRO A 24 36.40 23.72 5.01
C PRO A 24 35.60 25.00 5.28
N ASN A 25 35.66 25.98 4.39
CA ASN A 25 34.93 27.24 4.53
C ASN A 25 33.42 27.05 4.38
N VAL A 26 33.01 26.13 3.51
CA VAL A 26 31.59 25.81 3.28
C VAL A 26 31.06 24.96 4.43
N ALA A 27 31.86 23.98 4.87
CA ALA A 27 31.55 23.16 6.03
C ALA A 27 31.30 24.01 7.29
N ARG A 28 32.16 24.99 7.56
CA ARG A 28 32.01 25.91 8.69
C ARG A 28 30.73 26.75 8.58
N ASN A 29 30.40 27.28 7.40
CA ASN A 29 29.21 28.09 7.19
C ASN A 29 27.90 27.30 7.43
N TYR A 30 27.81 26.06 6.92
CA TYR A 30 26.65 25.19 7.16
C TYR A 30 26.52 24.77 8.63
N LEU A 31 27.65 24.52 9.31
CA LEU A 31 27.66 24.21 10.75
C LEU A 31 27.29 25.43 11.60
N GLU A 32 27.75 26.63 11.27
CA GLU A 32 27.39 27.86 11.97
C GLU A 32 25.89 28.19 11.82
N ASN A 33 25.34 28.05 10.61
CA ASN A 33 23.91 28.29 10.34
C ASN A 33 22.98 27.25 10.98
N SER A 34 23.50 26.07 11.30
CA SER A 34 22.76 24.98 11.97
C SER A 34 23.06 24.91 13.47
N ALA A 35 23.64 25.96 14.06
CA ALA A 35 24.01 26.02 15.47
C ALA A 35 24.88 24.83 15.94
N TRP A 36 25.80 24.40 15.08
CA TRP A 36 26.74 23.28 15.28
C TRP A 36 26.10 21.90 15.41
N ASP A 37 24.87 21.71 14.93
CA ASP A 37 24.24 20.40 14.78
C ASP A 37 24.62 19.76 13.43
N LEU A 38 25.53 18.77 13.47
CA LEU A 38 26.00 18.05 12.29
C LEU A 38 24.85 17.44 11.47
N THR A 39 23.85 16.87 12.13
CA THR A 39 22.78 16.13 11.45
C THR A 39 21.92 17.08 10.64
N LEU A 40 21.58 18.22 11.26
CA LEU A 40 20.84 19.30 10.62
C LEU A 40 21.65 19.92 9.47
N ALA A 41 22.95 20.15 9.67
CA ALA A 41 23.85 20.68 8.64
C ALA A 41 23.87 19.79 7.39
N VAL A 42 24.06 18.47 7.57
CA VAL A 42 24.14 17.50 6.47
C VAL A 42 22.82 17.40 5.74
N HIS A 43 21.70 17.35 6.47
CA HIS A 43 20.37 17.32 5.88
C HIS A 43 20.09 18.56 5.03
N THR A 44 20.45 19.74 5.54
CA THR A 44 20.27 21.01 4.82
C THR A 44 21.12 21.06 3.56
N PHE A 45 22.38 20.63 3.65
CA PHE A 45 23.28 20.55 2.49
C PHE A 45 22.80 19.58 1.41
N MET A 46 22.31 18.39 1.79
CA MET A 46 21.78 17.41 0.84
C MET A 46 20.51 17.93 0.15
N ASN A 47 19.62 18.60 0.89
CA ASN A 47 18.41 19.19 0.34
C ASN A 47 18.72 20.35 -0.63
N ASP A 48 19.68 21.23 -0.31
CA ASP A 48 20.11 22.30 -1.22
C ASP A 48 20.70 21.75 -2.53
N ARG A 49 21.46 20.65 -2.43
CA ARG A 49 22.04 19.94 -3.57
C ARG A 49 20.99 19.28 -4.45
N GLU A 50 19.94 18.69 -3.87
CA GLU A 50 18.82 18.12 -4.63
C GLU A 50 18.02 19.20 -5.38
N ASN A 51 17.90 20.40 -4.80
CA ASN A 51 17.19 21.52 -5.40
C ASN A 51 18.02 22.28 -6.47
N GLY A 52 19.30 21.92 -6.67
CA GLY A 52 20.13 22.48 -7.74
C GLY A 52 20.56 23.93 -7.53
N LEU A 53 20.63 24.40 -6.27
CA LEU A 53 21.15 25.73 -5.94
C LEU A 53 22.69 25.68 -5.88
N GLU A 54 23.37 26.24 -6.88
CA GLU A 54 24.83 26.40 -6.88
C GLU A 54 25.27 27.46 -5.84
N TYR A 55 26.27 27.11 -5.03
CA TYR A 55 26.84 27.93 -3.96
C TYR A 55 27.64 29.13 -4.51
N ARG A 56 27.19 30.36 -4.26
CA ARG A 56 28.02 31.58 -4.39
C ARG A 56 28.49 32.01 -2.99
N VAL A 57 29.80 32.02 -2.78
CA VAL A 57 30.45 32.61 -1.60
C VAL A 57 30.17 34.12 -1.56
N GLY A 58 29.52 34.59 -0.49
CA GLY A 58 29.30 36.02 -0.25
C GLY A 58 28.65 36.28 1.11
N GLU A 59 29.49 36.61 2.10
CA GLU A 59 29.26 37.40 3.33
C GLU A 59 27.82 37.57 3.85
N PHE A 60 27.51 36.98 5.01
CA PHE A 60 26.34 37.35 5.82
C PHE A 60 26.76 37.46 7.30
N ILE A 61 26.93 38.69 7.77
CA ILE A 61 26.99 39.02 9.20
C ILE A 61 25.53 39.11 9.68
N GLY A 62 25.22 38.40 10.77
CA GLY A 62 23.87 38.25 11.26
C GLY A 62 23.21 39.55 11.72
N GLU A 63 21.91 39.67 11.45
CA GLU A 63 20.98 40.31 12.37
C GLU A 63 19.55 39.77 12.14
N SER A 64 18.82 39.76 13.25
CA SER A 64 17.46 39.30 13.57
C SER A 64 16.40 39.15 12.47
N ILE A 65 15.61 38.08 12.64
CA ILE A 65 14.30 37.80 12.06
C ILE A 65 13.38 39.02 12.11
N GLU A 66 13.06 39.59 10.95
CA GLU A 66 11.77 40.23 10.68
C GLU A 66 11.30 39.89 9.26
N LEU A 67 10.05 39.43 9.19
CA LEU A 67 9.32 39.15 7.95
C LEU A 67 9.35 40.37 7.01
N SER A 68 9.85 40.20 5.79
CA SER A 68 9.23 40.85 4.61
C SER A 68 9.76 40.28 3.30
N ASN A 69 8.82 40.14 2.37
CA ASN A 69 9.05 39.94 0.94
C ASN A 69 10.13 40.89 0.40
N SER A 70 11.09 40.38 -0.38
CA SER A 70 11.30 40.84 -1.76
C SER A 70 12.50 40.16 -2.42
N MET A 71 12.23 39.67 -3.63
CA MET A 71 13.23 39.35 -4.64
C MET A 71 14.03 40.62 -4.99
N SER A 72 15.37 40.50 -5.04
CA SER A 72 16.21 41.43 -5.79
C SER A 72 16.77 40.72 -7.01
N ALA A 73 16.27 41.12 -8.19
CA ALA A 73 16.89 40.85 -9.47
C ALA A 73 18.01 41.89 -9.71
N THR A 74 19.05 41.39 -10.36
CA THR A 74 20.28 42.04 -10.79
C THR A 74 20.12 43.43 -11.43
N ALA A 75 20.98 44.34 -11.00
CA ALA A 75 21.20 45.64 -11.61
C ALA A 75 21.77 45.52 -13.03
N VAL A 76 21.10 46.19 -13.98
CA VAL A 76 21.67 46.65 -15.24
C VAL A 76 21.97 48.14 -15.05
N GLU A 77 23.23 48.50 -15.26
CA GLU A 77 23.69 49.88 -15.38
C GLU A 77 23.06 50.51 -16.63
N GLU A 78 22.29 51.59 -16.47
CA GLU A 78 22.04 52.52 -17.57
C GLU A 78 21.71 53.94 -17.07
N ASN A 79 22.65 54.85 -17.37
CA ASN A 79 22.52 56.30 -17.52
C ASN A 79 21.60 57.08 -16.56
N SER A 80 22.24 57.73 -15.60
CA SER A 80 21.70 58.88 -14.90
C SER A 80 21.52 60.07 -15.86
N ASN A 81 20.29 60.32 -16.30
CA ASN A 81 19.85 61.66 -16.61
C ASN A 81 18.55 61.96 -15.85
N GLN A 82 18.70 62.84 -14.87
CA GLN A 82 17.75 63.13 -13.82
C GLN A 82 16.75 64.19 -14.28
N GLN A 83 15.47 63.81 -14.39
CA GLN A 83 14.35 64.68 -14.03
C GLN A 83 13.06 63.85 -13.90
N SER A 84 12.95 63.07 -12.82
CA SER A 84 11.67 62.48 -12.41
C SER A 84 10.84 63.57 -11.72
N SER A 85 9.99 64.22 -12.51
CA SER A 85 8.90 65.04 -11.98
C SER A 85 8.01 64.14 -11.12
N TRP A 86 7.78 64.50 -9.86
CA TRP A 86 6.91 63.78 -8.91
C TRP A 86 5.53 63.44 -9.48
N PHE A 87 5.05 64.23 -10.44
CA PHE A 87 3.85 63.96 -11.21
C PHE A 87 3.93 62.66 -12.03
N SER A 88 5.10 62.28 -12.56
CA SER A 88 5.28 61.00 -13.28
C SER A 88 5.18 59.80 -12.33
N SER A 89 5.72 59.92 -11.11
CA SER A 89 5.64 58.87 -10.09
C SER A 89 4.20 58.68 -9.62
N VAL A 90 3.47 59.77 -9.35
CA VAL A 90 2.05 59.72 -8.96
C VAL A 90 1.18 59.19 -10.11
N PHE A 91 1.42 59.62 -11.34
CA PHE A 91 0.70 59.13 -12.53
C PHE A 91 0.98 57.64 -12.77
N SER A 92 2.22 57.17 -12.56
CA SER A 92 2.57 55.75 -12.64
C SER A 92 1.86 54.91 -11.58
N LEU A 93 1.66 55.46 -10.38
CA LEU A 93 1.04 54.76 -9.25
C LEU A 93 -0.49 54.68 -9.42
N VAL A 94 -1.11 55.70 -10.02
CA VAL A 94 -2.54 55.68 -10.38
C VAL A 94 -2.82 54.74 -11.57
N LEU A 95 -1.86 54.60 -12.50
CA LEU A 95 -1.98 53.72 -13.66
C LEU A 95 -1.53 52.27 -13.40
N LEU A 96 -0.93 51.95 -12.25
CA LEU A 96 -0.57 50.58 -11.87
C LEU A 96 -1.72 49.57 -12.02
N PRO A 97 -2.95 49.82 -11.52
CA PRO A 97 -4.07 48.89 -11.73
C PRO A 97 -4.44 48.75 -13.21
N PHE A 98 -4.28 49.81 -14.02
CA PHE A 98 -4.54 49.76 -15.46
C PHE A 98 -3.47 48.97 -16.21
N ARG A 99 -2.19 49.11 -15.84
CA ARG A 99 -1.09 48.31 -16.40
C ARG A 99 -1.20 46.85 -16.00
N PHE A 100 -1.62 46.57 -14.77
CA PHE A 100 -1.89 45.20 -14.32
C PHE A 100 -3.07 44.57 -15.07
N LEU A 101 -4.15 45.32 -15.29
CA LEU A 101 -5.26 44.91 -16.16
C LEU A 101 -4.81 44.67 -17.60
N GLN A 102 -3.93 45.51 -18.15
CA GLN A 102 -3.42 45.33 -19.51
C GLN A 102 -2.51 44.09 -19.62
N LEU A 103 -1.64 43.83 -18.64
CA LEU A 103 -0.79 42.65 -18.61
C LEU A 103 -1.61 41.37 -18.44
N THR A 104 -2.58 41.37 -17.54
CA THR A 104 -3.48 40.22 -17.37
C THR A 104 -4.32 39.98 -18.63
N ILE A 105 -4.89 41.01 -19.26
CA ILE A 105 -5.61 40.89 -20.53
C ILE A 105 -4.68 40.41 -21.66
N TRP A 106 -3.40 40.80 -21.68
CA TRP A 106 -2.43 40.30 -22.64
C TRP A 106 -2.14 38.81 -22.44
N GLU A 107 -1.91 38.36 -21.20
CA GLU A 107 -1.71 36.95 -20.87
C GLU A 107 -2.95 36.10 -21.16
N PHE A 108 -4.14 36.59 -20.78
CA PHE A 108 -5.39 35.93 -21.12
C PHE A 108 -5.66 35.93 -22.61
N SER A 109 -5.33 37.00 -23.35
CA SER A 109 -5.48 37.01 -24.80
C SER A 109 -4.46 36.10 -25.48
N CYS A 110 -3.24 35.96 -24.96
CA CYS A 110 -2.27 34.97 -25.44
C CYS A 110 -2.75 33.54 -25.17
N LEU A 111 -3.31 33.25 -24.00
CA LEU A 111 -3.95 31.97 -23.70
C LEU A 111 -5.19 31.73 -24.58
N PHE A 112 -5.99 32.76 -24.83
CA PHE A 112 -7.16 32.64 -25.69
C PHE A 112 -6.76 32.43 -27.16
N TYR A 113 -5.73 33.12 -27.65
CA TYR A 113 -5.15 32.89 -28.97
C TYR A 113 -4.50 31.49 -29.08
N SER A 114 -3.82 31.00 -28.03
CA SER A 114 -3.22 29.67 -28.04
C SER A 114 -4.26 28.55 -28.01
N ILE A 115 -5.38 28.77 -27.31
CA ILE A 115 -6.47 27.79 -27.19
C ILE A 115 -7.43 27.83 -28.39
N PHE A 116 -7.71 29.01 -28.96
CA PHE A 116 -8.76 29.19 -29.98
C PHE A 116 -8.23 29.46 -31.41
N ILE A 117 -7.01 29.99 -31.59
CA ILE A 117 -6.52 30.46 -32.90
C ILE A 117 -5.40 29.58 -33.48
N GLN A 118 -4.81 28.69 -32.67
CA GLN A 118 -4.15 27.49 -33.18
C GLN A 118 -5.06 26.28 -32.96
N PRO A 119 -5.92 25.90 -33.92
CA PRO A 119 -6.46 24.56 -33.85
C PRO A 119 -5.26 23.63 -33.92
N PHE A 120 -5.05 22.83 -32.86
CA PHE A 120 -4.29 21.59 -32.97
C PHE A 120 -4.79 20.91 -34.25
N ARG A 121 -4.01 20.93 -35.32
CA ARG A 121 -4.19 19.97 -36.40
C ARG A 121 -3.87 18.62 -35.77
N ARG A 122 -4.94 17.99 -35.30
CA ARG A 122 -4.96 16.58 -34.94
C ARG A 122 -4.82 15.87 -36.28
N ILE A 123 -3.61 15.43 -36.58
CA ILE A 123 -3.42 14.45 -37.64
C ILE A 123 -3.45 13.08 -36.98
N ASP A 124 -4.28 12.24 -37.57
CA ASP A 124 -4.54 10.87 -37.20
C ASP A 124 -3.35 10.01 -37.69
N ASP A 125 -2.77 9.23 -36.79
CA ASP A 125 -1.74 8.21 -37.01
C ASP A 125 -0.30 8.66 -37.40
N PRO A 126 0.58 8.96 -36.42
CA PRO A 126 1.98 9.41 -36.66
C PRO A 126 2.86 8.35 -37.34
N VAL A 127 2.52 7.07 -37.18
CA VAL A 127 3.27 5.96 -37.80
C VAL A 127 3.03 5.93 -39.32
N ASN A 128 1.81 6.26 -39.75
CA ASN A 128 1.43 6.24 -41.16
C ASN A 128 2.11 7.38 -41.94
N GLU A 129 2.26 8.55 -41.32
CA GLU A 129 2.98 9.69 -41.91
C GLU A 129 4.46 9.37 -42.17
N VAL A 130 5.17 8.77 -41.19
CA VAL A 130 6.56 8.37 -41.37
C VAL A 130 6.69 7.31 -42.47
N VAL A 131 5.73 6.38 -42.59
CA VAL A 131 5.72 5.39 -43.67
C VAL A 131 5.54 6.05 -45.04
N GLN A 132 4.65 7.05 -45.16
CA GLN A 132 4.48 7.81 -46.40
C GLN A 132 5.72 8.61 -46.74
N PHE A 133 6.37 9.21 -45.74
CA PHE A 133 7.62 9.94 -45.90
C PHE A 133 8.75 9.04 -46.40
N VAL A 134 8.94 7.88 -45.76
CA VAL A 134 9.98 6.91 -46.17
C VAL A 134 9.77 6.50 -47.62
N ARG A 135 8.53 6.19 -48.02
CA ARG A 135 8.19 5.88 -49.42
C ARG A 135 8.54 7.02 -50.38
N PHE A 136 8.18 8.25 -50.02
CA PHE A 136 8.55 9.41 -50.84
C PHE A 136 10.07 9.59 -50.96
N PHE A 137 10.80 9.35 -49.87
CA PHE A 137 12.25 9.47 -49.85
C PHE A 137 12.90 8.38 -50.71
N ASP A 138 12.45 7.13 -50.56
CA ASP A 138 12.85 5.98 -51.37
C ASP A 138 12.63 6.24 -52.86
N ASP A 139 11.47 6.77 -53.24
CA ASP A 139 11.12 7.09 -54.63
C ASP A 139 12.02 8.16 -55.24
N ARG A 140 12.56 9.08 -54.42
CA ARG A 140 13.29 10.27 -54.90
C ARG A 140 14.80 10.15 -54.81
N TYR A 141 15.31 9.46 -53.80
CA TYR A 141 16.74 9.38 -53.49
C TYR A 141 17.26 7.95 -53.42
N GLY A 142 16.38 6.94 -53.42
CA GLY A 142 16.71 5.53 -53.31
C GLY A 142 16.62 5.01 -51.87
N THR A 143 16.81 3.69 -51.71
CA THR A 143 16.67 2.95 -50.44
C THR A 143 17.90 3.04 -49.53
N ASP A 144 18.97 3.69 -49.99
CA ASP A 144 20.23 3.79 -49.25
C ASP A 144 20.16 5.00 -48.32
N HIS A 145 19.49 4.87 -47.16
CA HIS A 145 19.34 5.94 -46.17
C HIS A 145 19.27 5.37 -44.73
N PRO A 146 19.52 6.16 -43.68
CA PRO A 146 19.42 5.68 -42.30
C PRO A 146 17.98 5.28 -41.94
N THR A 147 17.82 4.36 -40.99
CA THR A 147 16.49 3.91 -40.55
C THR A 147 15.79 5.02 -39.79
N PHE A 148 14.76 5.62 -40.39
CA PHE A 148 13.95 6.64 -39.75
C PHE A 148 13.10 6.03 -38.62
N TYR A 149 13.16 6.66 -37.44
CA TYR A 149 12.39 6.25 -36.27
C TYR A 149 10.88 6.40 -36.50
N ARG A 150 10.12 5.33 -36.25
CA ARG A 150 8.67 5.23 -36.51
C ARG A 150 7.80 5.45 -35.26
N GLY A 151 8.23 6.30 -34.34
CA GLY A 151 7.49 6.60 -33.10
C GLY A 151 6.91 8.02 -33.05
N THR A 152 6.16 8.33 -32.00
CA THR A 152 5.47 9.62 -31.85
C THR A 152 6.42 10.76 -31.47
N TYR A 153 6.83 11.55 -32.45
CA TYR A 153 6.68 13.02 -32.45
C TYR A 153 6.25 13.37 -33.89
N LYS A 154 5.15 14.13 -33.98
CA LYS A 154 4.31 14.24 -35.17
C LYS A 154 5.05 14.85 -36.38
N ASP A 155 4.54 14.52 -37.57
CA ASP A 155 4.69 15.21 -38.85
C ASP A 155 6.10 15.24 -39.49
N VAL A 156 6.26 14.48 -40.57
CA VAL A 156 7.43 14.56 -41.48
C VAL A 156 6.93 14.78 -42.92
N THR A 157 7.01 16.02 -43.42
CA THR A 157 6.77 16.34 -44.85
C THR A 157 7.64 17.52 -45.36
N ILE A 158 8.75 17.17 -46.03
CA ILE A 158 9.55 17.73 -47.18
C ILE A 158 9.42 19.23 -47.62
N PRO A 159 10.48 19.91 -48.16
CA PRO A 159 11.72 19.37 -48.75
C PRO A 159 13.04 19.75 -48.07
N TYR A 160 13.95 18.77 -48.10
CA TYR A 160 15.38 18.89 -47.83
C TYR A 160 16.12 19.56 -49.00
N SER A 161 17.32 20.06 -48.74
CA SER A 161 18.23 20.40 -49.84
C SER A 161 18.64 19.10 -50.54
N SER A 162 18.46 19.05 -51.87
CA SER A 162 18.73 17.85 -52.67
C SER A 162 20.18 17.37 -52.55
N LEU A 163 21.12 18.29 -52.35
CA LEU A 163 22.55 18.01 -52.21
C LEU A 163 22.87 17.33 -50.87
N PHE A 164 22.28 17.76 -49.76
CA PHE A 164 22.54 17.13 -48.46
C PHE A 164 21.95 15.72 -48.38
N SER A 165 20.73 15.53 -48.91
CA SER A 165 20.10 14.21 -48.92
C SER A 165 20.90 13.20 -49.75
N THR A 166 21.41 13.59 -50.92
CA THR A 166 22.16 12.69 -51.81
C THR A 166 23.61 12.48 -51.36
N GLU A 167 24.32 13.54 -50.95
CA GLU A 167 25.76 13.44 -50.64
C GLU A 167 26.02 12.94 -49.22
N VAL A 168 25.14 13.28 -48.25
CA VAL A 168 25.36 12.99 -46.83
C VAL A 168 24.42 11.89 -46.33
N LEU A 169 23.10 12.05 -46.47
CA LEU A 169 22.15 11.07 -45.91
C LEU A 169 22.22 9.71 -46.62
N CYS A 170 22.53 9.71 -47.92
CA CYS A 170 22.71 8.46 -48.69
C CYS A 170 24.13 7.88 -48.64
N ASN A 171 25.04 8.50 -47.89
CA ASN A 171 26.39 7.97 -47.75
C ASN A 171 26.38 6.71 -46.88
N SER A 172 26.92 5.60 -47.40
CA SER A 172 26.93 4.30 -46.70
C SER A 172 27.60 4.34 -45.33
N GLU A 173 28.65 5.15 -45.16
CA GLU A 173 29.36 5.29 -43.89
C GLU A 173 28.52 6.06 -42.86
N PHE A 174 27.80 7.10 -43.30
CA PHE A 174 26.87 7.84 -42.45
C PHE A 174 25.69 6.95 -42.01
N VAL A 175 25.10 6.21 -42.95
CA VAL A 175 24.00 5.27 -42.70
C VAL A 175 24.42 4.21 -41.66
N ALA A 176 25.59 3.60 -41.85
CA ALA A 176 26.12 2.59 -40.94
C ALA A 176 26.35 3.16 -39.53
N LEU A 177 26.93 4.36 -39.43
CA LEU A 177 27.16 5.03 -38.16
C LEU A 177 25.84 5.24 -37.41
N VAL A 178 24.89 5.93 -38.03
CA VAL A 178 23.61 6.31 -37.42
C VAL A 178 22.79 5.11 -36.97
N ASN A 179 22.68 4.08 -37.83
CA ASN A 179 21.92 2.86 -37.50
C ASN A 179 22.55 2.06 -36.36
N SER A 180 23.87 2.13 -36.19
CA SER A 180 24.58 1.44 -35.09
C SER A 180 24.48 2.19 -33.76
N SER A 181 24.36 3.52 -33.80
CA SER A 181 24.54 4.35 -32.62
C SER A 181 23.27 4.83 -31.95
N GLY A 182 22.15 4.90 -32.66
CA GLY A 182 20.92 5.40 -32.06
C GLY A 182 19.75 5.58 -33.01
N LEU A 183 18.80 6.41 -32.56
CA LEU A 183 17.57 6.71 -33.29
C LEU A 183 17.81 7.90 -34.22
N PHE A 184 17.46 7.72 -35.50
CA PHE A 184 17.47 8.82 -36.46
C PHE A 184 16.09 9.38 -36.66
N TRP A 185 15.96 10.70 -36.52
CA TRP A 185 14.72 11.41 -36.78
C TRP A 185 15.01 12.66 -37.62
N ALA A 186 14.09 12.95 -38.53
CA ALA A 186 14.19 14.11 -39.40
C ALA A 186 12.78 14.69 -39.63
N CYS A 187 12.71 16.01 -39.74
CA CYS A 187 11.49 16.73 -40.13
C CYS A 187 11.84 17.76 -41.21
N SER A 188 10.82 18.33 -41.83
CA SER A 188 10.97 19.49 -42.72
C SER A 188 10.42 20.73 -42.05
N THR A 189 11.07 21.86 -42.28
CA THR A 189 10.66 23.19 -41.81
C THR A 189 9.32 23.66 -42.34
N ASN A 190 8.75 23.00 -43.35
CA ASN A 190 7.42 23.31 -43.87
C ASN A 190 6.29 22.72 -43.02
N THR A 191 6.60 21.76 -42.15
CA THR A 191 5.63 21.18 -41.22
C THR A 191 5.50 22.04 -39.96
N SER A 192 4.31 22.03 -39.35
CA SER A 192 4.10 22.71 -38.06
C SER A 192 5.07 22.20 -36.99
N GLU A 193 5.39 20.91 -37.01
CA GLU A 193 6.33 20.27 -36.10
C GLU A 193 7.78 20.65 -36.38
N GLY A 194 8.18 20.72 -37.65
CA GLY A 194 9.50 21.23 -38.02
C GLY A 194 9.71 22.68 -37.62
N VAL A 195 8.68 23.55 -37.75
CA VAL A 195 8.75 24.93 -37.25
C VAL A 195 8.85 24.96 -35.72
N ARG A 196 8.10 24.11 -35.01
CA ARG A 196 8.17 24.00 -33.54
C ARG A 196 9.56 23.58 -33.07
N VAL A 197 10.12 22.54 -33.68
CA VAL A 197 11.44 22.02 -33.33
C VAL A 197 12.52 23.03 -33.70
N SER A 198 12.44 23.66 -34.87
CA SER A 198 13.36 24.73 -35.27
C SER A 198 13.37 25.90 -34.27
N ASN A 199 12.20 26.35 -33.82
CA ASN A 199 12.09 27.41 -32.81
C ASN A 199 12.65 26.97 -31.44
N ALA A 200 12.43 25.71 -31.05
CA ALA A 200 12.95 25.17 -29.80
C ALA A 200 14.49 25.03 -29.83
N MET A 201 15.05 24.62 -30.97
CA MET A 201 16.48 24.47 -31.19
C MET A 201 17.19 25.80 -31.53
N ARG A 202 16.41 26.84 -31.86
CA ARG A 202 16.88 28.18 -32.29
C ARG A 202 17.81 28.08 -33.50
N ASP A 203 17.34 27.43 -34.56
CA ASP A 203 18.13 27.16 -35.76
C ASP A 203 18.28 28.44 -36.60
N SER A 204 19.49 28.72 -37.09
CA SER A 204 19.74 29.90 -37.94
C SER A 204 19.94 29.55 -39.42
N ALA A 205 20.38 28.34 -39.74
CA ALA A 205 20.60 27.87 -41.11
C ALA A 205 20.26 26.38 -41.30
N TYR A 206 19.90 26.03 -42.54
CA TYR A 206 19.54 24.67 -42.94
C TYR A 206 20.50 24.11 -44.01
N PRO A 207 20.76 22.79 -44.04
CA PRO A 207 20.24 21.74 -43.14
C PRO A 207 20.77 21.88 -41.71
N PHE A 208 19.95 21.51 -40.72
CA PHE A 208 20.30 21.46 -39.31
C PHE A 208 20.40 20.00 -38.86
N LEU A 209 21.50 19.64 -38.21
CA LEU A 209 21.67 18.32 -37.59
C LEU A 209 22.10 18.50 -36.14
N ALA A 210 21.44 17.79 -35.23
CA ALA A 210 21.78 17.76 -33.82
C ALA A 210 21.85 16.33 -33.30
N LEU A 211 22.80 16.08 -32.39
CA LEU A 211 22.84 14.86 -31.58
C LEU A 211 22.35 15.21 -30.19
N ILE A 212 21.34 14.47 -29.71
CA ILE A 212 20.77 14.66 -28.39
C ILE A 212 21.08 13.42 -27.56
N CYS A 213 21.70 13.63 -26.41
CA CYS A 213 22.05 12.57 -25.47
C CYS A 213 21.47 12.86 -24.09
N LEU A 214 21.19 11.79 -23.33
CA LEU A 214 20.80 11.90 -21.94
C LEU A 214 22.06 12.09 -21.09
N ARG A 215 22.17 13.22 -20.40
CA ARG A 215 23.22 13.51 -19.41
C ARG A 215 22.55 13.75 -18.06
N ASN A 216 22.93 12.99 -17.04
CA ASN A 216 22.42 13.11 -15.67
C ASN A 216 20.88 13.15 -15.62
N GLY A 217 20.22 12.24 -16.34
CA GLY A 217 18.75 12.17 -16.42
C GLY A 217 18.07 13.29 -17.22
N ARG A 218 18.82 14.20 -17.86
CA ARG A 218 18.27 15.30 -18.68
C ARG A 218 18.72 15.18 -20.13
N MET A 219 17.80 15.46 -21.06
CA MET A 219 18.10 15.48 -22.49
C MET A 219 18.88 16.75 -22.82
N SER A 220 20.05 16.59 -23.42
CA SER A 220 20.96 17.69 -23.78
C SER A 220 21.44 17.53 -25.22
N ILE A 221 21.55 18.66 -25.93
CA ILE A 221 22.12 18.69 -27.28
C ILE A 221 23.64 18.69 -27.12
N VAL A 222 24.30 17.71 -27.72
CA VAL A 222 25.74 17.54 -27.59
C VAL A 222 26.49 17.82 -28.90
N PHE A 223 25.80 17.64 -30.03
CA PHE A 223 26.31 18.02 -31.34
C PHE A 223 25.34 18.97 -32.00
N ARG A 224 25.87 20.00 -32.68
CA ARG A 224 25.10 20.95 -33.49
C ARG A 224 25.87 21.25 -34.77
N GLN A 225 25.22 21.03 -35.91
CA GLN A 225 25.73 21.39 -37.23
C GLN A 225 24.65 22.17 -37.98
N GLU A 226 25.01 23.38 -38.37
CA GLU A 226 24.19 24.26 -39.20
C GLU A 226 24.77 24.36 -40.60
N GLY A 227 23.92 24.29 -41.61
CA GLY A 227 24.32 24.40 -43.01
C GLY A 227 24.96 23.13 -43.57
N PHE A 228 25.29 23.21 -44.86
CA PHE A 228 25.85 22.08 -45.61
C PHE A 228 27.30 21.79 -45.20
N SER A 229 27.59 20.51 -44.92
CA SER A 229 28.93 19.97 -44.70
C SER A 229 29.08 18.71 -45.53
N ARG A 230 30.31 18.45 -46.01
CA ARG A 230 30.61 17.18 -46.68
C ARG A 230 30.48 16.02 -45.72
N ALA A 231 30.10 14.84 -46.26
CA ALA A 231 29.93 13.61 -45.50
C ALA A 231 31.15 13.22 -44.64
N PRO A 232 32.40 13.16 -45.15
CA PRO A 232 33.54 12.73 -44.34
C PRO A 232 33.82 13.66 -43.15
N GLU A 233 33.70 14.99 -43.36
CA GLU A 233 33.92 15.98 -42.30
C GLU A 233 32.82 15.93 -41.23
N LEU A 234 31.59 15.63 -41.63
CA LEU A 234 30.47 15.47 -40.71
C LEU A 234 30.59 14.19 -39.89
N ILE A 235 30.93 13.07 -40.53
CA ILE A 235 31.11 11.76 -39.89
C ILE A 235 32.25 11.82 -38.89
N ALA A 236 33.39 12.42 -39.24
CA ALA A 236 34.52 12.56 -38.33
C ALA A 236 34.15 13.35 -37.07
N ARG A 237 33.44 14.47 -37.22
CA ARG A 237 32.96 15.27 -36.10
C ARG A 237 31.91 14.54 -35.26
N LEU A 238 30.97 13.86 -35.88
CA LEU A 238 29.98 13.04 -35.17
C LEU A 238 30.64 11.93 -34.35
N ARG A 239 31.59 11.19 -34.94
CA ARG A 239 32.33 10.14 -34.22
C ARG A 239 33.06 10.68 -33.01
N GLN A 240 33.77 11.79 -33.18
CA GLN A 240 34.48 12.44 -32.07
C GLN A 240 33.51 12.85 -30.95
N THR A 241 32.41 13.52 -31.29
CA THR A 241 31.42 13.94 -30.29
C THR A 241 30.75 12.75 -29.61
N MET A 242 30.55 11.63 -30.32
CA MET A 242 30.01 10.41 -29.73
C MET A 242 31.00 9.78 -28.75
N GLU A 243 32.27 9.65 -29.13
CA GLU A 243 33.33 9.11 -28.27
C GLU A 243 33.50 9.92 -26.97
N GLU A 244 33.45 11.26 -27.07
CA GLU A 244 33.45 12.15 -25.91
C GLU A 244 32.25 11.95 -24.98
N ASN A 245 31.15 11.37 -25.48
CA ASN A 245 29.88 11.17 -24.75
C ASN A 245 29.58 9.72 -24.41
N ASP A 246 30.43 8.78 -24.80
CA ASP A 246 30.21 7.37 -24.58
C ASP A 246 30.00 7.04 -23.10
N ILE A 247 30.71 7.75 -22.20
CA ILE A 247 30.55 7.61 -20.75
C ILE A 247 29.12 7.96 -20.32
N HIS A 248 28.56 9.06 -20.82
CA HIS A 248 27.18 9.47 -20.47
C HIS A 248 26.14 8.51 -21.04
N MET A 249 26.37 7.99 -22.25
CA MET A 249 25.50 6.96 -22.84
C MET A 249 25.56 5.65 -22.06
N LEU A 250 26.74 5.24 -21.59
CA LEU A 250 26.92 4.06 -20.76
C LEU A 250 26.22 4.21 -19.41
N LEU A 251 26.41 5.36 -18.73
CA LEU A 251 25.74 5.67 -17.47
C LEU A 251 24.22 5.65 -17.63
N ALA A 252 23.69 6.24 -18.70
CA ALA A 252 22.26 6.21 -18.99
C ALA A 252 21.72 4.80 -19.25
N ARG A 253 22.51 3.90 -19.84
CA ARG A 253 22.13 2.48 -20.01
C ARG A 253 22.12 1.75 -18.66
N GLN A 254 23.18 1.92 -17.88
CA GLN A 254 23.32 1.30 -16.56
C GLN A 254 22.21 1.78 -15.61
N GLU A 255 21.83 3.05 -15.66
CA GLU A 255 20.73 3.60 -14.84
C GLU A 255 19.38 2.96 -15.20
N ARG A 256 19.11 2.70 -16.48
CA ARG A 256 17.89 1.99 -16.92
C ARG A 256 17.90 0.55 -16.43
N GLU A 257 19.03 -0.14 -16.56
CA GLU A 257 19.19 -1.52 -16.09
C GLU A 257 19.03 -1.62 -14.57
N ASN A 258 19.68 -0.73 -13.83
CA ASN A 258 19.53 -0.62 -12.37
C ASN A 258 18.08 -0.34 -11.98
N SER A 259 17.41 0.58 -12.69
CA SER A 259 16.00 0.91 -12.44
C SER A 259 15.09 -0.30 -12.69
N ALA A 260 15.30 -1.02 -13.80
CA ALA A 260 14.56 -2.24 -14.13
C ALA A 260 14.80 -3.35 -13.10
N MET A 261 16.06 -3.54 -12.68
CA MET A 261 16.42 -4.53 -11.66
C MET A 261 15.83 -4.18 -10.29
N ASN A 262 15.83 -2.91 -9.91
CA ASN A 262 15.20 -2.43 -8.67
C ASN A 262 13.69 -2.66 -8.70
N GLN A 263 13.02 -2.44 -9.84
CA GLN A 263 11.60 -2.75 -9.99
C GLN A 263 11.33 -4.24 -9.83
N LEU A 264 12.13 -5.09 -10.47
CA LEU A 264 11.99 -6.54 -10.35
C LEU A 264 12.19 -7.01 -8.90
N LEU A 265 13.20 -6.48 -8.20
CA LEU A 265 13.47 -6.81 -6.80
C LEU A 265 12.27 -6.43 -5.90
N ARG A 266 11.69 -5.24 -6.11
CA ARG A 266 10.51 -4.79 -5.36
C ARG A 266 9.31 -5.70 -5.62
N GLN A 267 9.08 -6.09 -6.88
CA GLN A 267 8.00 -7.02 -7.21
C GLN A 267 8.17 -8.37 -6.50
N GLN A 268 9.38 -8.94 -6.51
CA GLN A 268 9.66 -10.18 -5.78
C GLN A 268 9.45 -10.05 -4.27
N GLN A 269 9.82 -8.90 -3.68
CA GLN A 269 9.60 -8.63 -2.27
C GLN A 269 8.10 -8.47 -1.94
N GLU A 270 7.34 -7.79 -2.78
CA GLU A 270 5.89 -7.62 -2.64
C GLU A 270 5.17 -8.97 -2.76
N GLU A 271 5.57 -9.83 -3.71
CA GLU A 271 5.02 -11.18 -3.87
C GLU A 271 5.27 -12.02 -2.61
N ALA A 272 6.52 -12.07 -2.12
CA ALA A 272 6.87 -12.82 -0.91
C ALA A 272 6.14 -12.28 0.34
N TYR A 273 5.99 -10.96 0.46
CA TYR A 273 5.23 -10.34 1.56
C TYR A 273 3.75 -10.70 1.51
N ASN A 274 3.14 -10.65 0.31
CA ASN A 274 1.74 -11.01 0.12
C ASN A 274 1.47 -12.49 0.43
N GLU A 275 2.40 -13.39 0.08
CA GLU A 275 2.32 -14.80 0.44
C GLU A 275 2.39 -15.03 1.95
N ALA A 276 3.35 -14.40 2.63
CA ALA A 276 3.48 -14.46 4.08
C ALA A 276 2.22 -13.93 4.78
N LEU A 277 1.70 -12.78 4.33
CA LEU A 277 0.47 -12.20 4.87
C LEU A 277 -0.74 -13.12 4.69
N ARG A 278 -0.80 -13.87 3.58
CA ARG A 278 -1.87 -14.86 3.36
C ARG A 278 -1.77 -16.01 4.35
N ILE A 279 -0.57 -16.54 4.56
CA ILE A 279 -0.31 -17.62 5.51
C ILE A 279 -0.67 -17.18 6.94
N ASP A 280 -0.27 -15.97 7.35
CA ASP A 280 -0.58 -15.43 8.68
C ASP A 280 -2.10 -15.26 8.88
N ARG A 281 -2.81 -14.73 7.88
CA ARG A 281 -4.30 -14.64 7.92
C ARG A 281 -4.98 -16.00 8.01
N GLU A 282 -4.48 -17.00 7.29
CA GLU A 282 -5.01 -18.37 7.34
C GLU A 282 -4.73 -19.03 8.70
N ASN A 283 -3.58 -18.76 9.30
CA ASN A 283 -3.22 -19.25 10.62
C ASN A 283 -4.09 -18.60 11.70
N GLU A 284 -4.28 -17.28 11.64
CA GLU A 284 -5.15 -16.54 12.57
C GLU A 284 -6.59 -17.04 12.52
N LYS A 285 -7.14 -17.25 11.31
CA LYS A 285 -8.47 -17.85 11.15
C LYS A 285 -8.55 -19.25 11.75
N ARG A 286 -7.56 -20.10 11.51
CA ARG A 286 -7.51 -21.46 12.09
C ARG A 286 -7.45 -21.44 13.61
N GLN A 287 -6.69 -20.52 14.20
CA GLN A 287 -6.61 -20.33 15.65
C GLN A 287 -7.96 -19.90 16.23
N MET A 288 -8.62 -18.91 15.60
CA MET A 288 -9.96 -18.46 16.02
C MET A 288 -11.00 -19.59 15.96
N GLU A 289 -11.02 -20.37 14.89
CA GLU A 289 -11.92 -21.53 14.75
C GLU A 289 -11.64 -22.62 15.78
N GLU A 290 -10.38 -22.85 16.15
CA GLU A 290 -10.01 -23.83 17.17
C GLU A 290 -10.35 -23.35 18.58
N GLU A 291 -10.15 -22.07 18.89
CA GLU A 291 -10.59 -21.46 20.14
C GLU A 291 -12.12 -21.49 20.29
N GLU A 292 -12.86 -21.20 19.22
CA GLU A 292 -14.33 -21.28 19.24
C GLU A 292 -14.81 -22.71 19.49
N ARG A 293 -14.19 -23.71 18.83
CA ARG A 293 -14.49 -25.14 19.09
C ARG A 293 -14.21 -25.51 20.54
N GLN A 294 -13.06 -25.12 21.08
CA GLN A 294 -12.72 -25.38 22.49
C GLN A 294 -13.70 -24.71 23.46
N LYS A 295 -14.12 -23.46 23.19
CA LYS A 295 -15.14 -22.76 24.00
C LYS A 295 -16.49 -23.49 23.96
N GLN A 296 -16.93 -23.91 22.77
CA GLN A 296 -18.18 -24.66 22.62
C GLN A 296 -18.14 -26.00 23.35
N GLU A 297 -17.03 -26.75 23.27
CA GLU A 297 -16.84 -28.01 24.00
C GLU A 297 -16.84 -27.79 25.52
N MET A 298 -16.14 -26.77 26.02
CA MET A 298 -16.11 -26.42 27.43
C MET A 298 -17.49 -25.98 27.96
N GLU A 299 -18.25 -25.19 27.18
CA GLU A 299 -19.61 -24.81 27.53
C GLU A 299 -20.58 -26.01 27.51
N ALA A 300 -20.43 -26.93 26.56
CA ALA A 300 -21.22 -28.15 26.51
C ALA A 300 -20.95 -29.05 27.72
N LEU A 301 -19.67 -29.17 28.12
CA LEU A 301 -19.26 -29.96 29.28
C LEU A 301 -19.80 -29.35 30.58
N LYS A 302 -19.69 -28.03 30.75
CA LYS A 302 -20.28 -27.31 31.91
C LYS A 302 -21.80 -27.47 31.98
N ARG A 303 -22.52 -27.32 30.85
CA ARG A 303 -23.97 -27.54 30.79
C ARG A 303 -24.36 -28.98 31.16
N ALA A 304 -23.58 -29.96 30.72
CA ALA A 304 -23.81 -31.35 31.08
C ALA A 304 -23.60 -31.60 32.60
N GLU A 305 -22.54 -31.03 33.18
CA GLU A 305 -22.27 -31.12 34.63
C GLU A 305 -23.37 -30.44 35.46
N GLU A 306 -23.80 -29.25 35.07
CA GLU A 306 -24.91 -28.52 35.72
C GLU A 306 -26.21 -29.31 35.65
N ALA A 307 -26.54 -29.90 34.50
CA ALA A 307 -27.72 -30.75 34.34
C ALA A 307 -27.67 -31.99 35.24
N ILE A 308 -26.49 -32.61 35.40
CA ILE A 308 -26.29 -33.73 36.34
C ILE A 308 -26.49 -33.25 37.78
N LYS A 309 -25.98 -32.07 38.14
CA LYS A 309 -26.09 -31.51 39.49
C LYS A 309 -27.55 -31.19 39.84
N ILE A 310 -28.28 -30.52 38.95
CA ILE A 310 -29.70 -30.20 39.13
C ILE A 310 -30.51 -31.49 39.35
N LYS A 311 -30.32 -32.50 38.50
CA LYS A 311 -30.98 -33.82 38.65
C LYS A 311 -30.68 -34.47 40.00
N LYS A 312 -29.43 -34.38 40.49
CA LYS A 312 -29.05 -34.91 41.81
C LYS A 312 -29.72 -34.14 42.95
N GLU A 313 -29.80 -32.82 42.87
CA GLU A 313 -30.43 -31.97 43.89
C GLU A 313 -31.95 -32.17 43.94
N GLU A 314 -32.62 -32.26 42.79
CA GLU A 314 -34.05 -32.58 42.70
C GLU A 314 -34.34 -33.93 43.37
N LEU A 315 -33.54 -34.95 43.04
CA LEU A 315 -33.66 -36.27 43.64
C LEU A 315 -33.42 -36.24 45.17
N GLN A 316 -32.50 -35.40 45.65
CA GLN A 316 -32.24 -35.25 47.09
C GLN A 316 -33.37 -34.54 47.82
N LYS A 317 -33.90 -33.45 47.27
CA LYS A 317 -35.05 -32.72 47.84
C LYS A 317 -36.27 -33.62 47.92
N GLU A 318 -36.50 -34.41 46.88
CA GLU A 318 -37.57 -35.38 46.87
C GLU A 318 -37.39 -36.44 47.95
N ARG A 319 -36.17 -36.98 48.13
CA ARG A 319 -35.87 -37.92 49.23
C ARG A 319 -36.09 -37.30 50.61
N GLN A 320 -35.74 -36.03 50.81
CA GLN A 320 -35.95 -35.32 52.08
C GLN A 320 -37.42 -35.06 52.35
N TYR A 321 -38.15 -34.53 51.37
CA TYR A 321 -39.59 -34.29 51.45
C TYR A 321 -40.34 -35.56 51.89
N TRP A 322 -40.02 -36.69 51.25
CA TRP A 322 -40.65 -37.95 51.61
C TRP A 322 -40.16 -38.48 52.96
N ARG A 323 -38.89 -38.30 53.36
CA ARG A 323 -38.44 -38.70 54.70
C ARG A 323 -39.22 -37.99 55.81
N GLU A 324 -39.53 -36.70 55.62
CA GLU A 324 -40.21 -35.86 56.61
C GLU A 324 -41.74 -36.03 56.59
N ASN A 325 -42.34 -36.14 55.42
CA ASN A 325 -43.81 -36.26 55.24
C ASN A 325 -44.29 -37.70 55.19
N MET A 326 -43.53 -38.63 55.79
CA MET A 326 -43.96 -40.02 55.87
C MET A 326 -45.13 -40.17 56.84
N PRO A 327 -46.26 -40.73 56.40
CA PRO A 327 -47.43 -40.93 57.26
C PRO A 327 -47.05 -41.75 58.50
N PRO A 328 -47.44 -41.35 59.72
CA PRO A 328 -47.11 -42.09 60.93
C PRO A 328 -47.62 -43.53 60.87
N GLU A 329 -46.87 -44.46 61.47
CA GLU A 329 -47.22 -45.88 61.45
C GLU A 329 -48.54 -46.11 62.23
N PRO A 330 -49.55 -46.78 61.64
CA PRO A 330 -50.82 -47.02 62.30
C PRO A 330 -50.66 -47.96 63.50
N GLU A 331 -51.41 -47.69 64.58
CA GLU A 331 -51.37 -48.47 65.81
C GLU A 331 -51.74 -49.95 65.57
N ALA A 332 -51.06 -50.85 66.30
CA ALA A 332 -51.13 -52.30 66.13
C ALA A 332 -52.53 -52.93 66.35
N SER A 333 -53.52 -52.15 66.79
CA SER A 333 -54.88 -52.60 67.13
C SER A 333 -55.94 -52.26 66.07
N HIS A 334 -55.55 -51.68 64.92
CA HIS A 334 -56.50 -51.26 63.89
C HIS A 334 -56.98 -52.45 63.01
N PRO A 335 -58.29 -52.65 62.78
CA PRO A 335 -58.81 -53.84 62.07
C PRO A 335 -58.45 -53.90 60.57
N LEU A 336 -58.03 -52.78 59.97
CA LEU A 336 -57.64 -52.66 58.56
C LEU A 336 -56.11 -52.60 58.35
N LEU A 337 -55.34 -53.11 59.32
CA LEU A 337 -53.88 -53.07 59.30
C LEU A 337 -53.30 -54.11 58.34
N ARG A 338 -52.33 -53.67 57.52
CA ARG A 338 -51.52 -54.48 56.61
C ARG A 338 -50.05 -54.29 56.95
N ARG A 339 -49.26 -55.35 56.92
CA ARG A 339 -47.86 -55.32 57.34
C ARG A 339 -46.95 -55.63 56.16
N ILE A 340 -46.17 -54.66 55.72
CA ILE A 340 -45.29 -54.81 54.56
C ILE A 340 -43.84 -54.97 55.06
N ALA A 341 -43.15 -56.01 54.60
CA ALA A 341 -41.78 -56.31 54.99
C ALA A 341 -40.86 -56.33 53.77
N LEU A 342 -39.99 -55.32 53.65
CA LEU A 342 -38.97 -55.22 52.62
C LEU A 342 -37.75 -56.05 53.02
N ARG A 343 -37.23 -56.87 52.09
CA ARG A 343 -35.93 -57.54 52.24
C ARG A 343 -34.96 -56.97 51.21
N PHE A 344 -33.92 -56.33 51.69
CA PHE A 344 -32.83 -55.86 50.83
C PHE A 344 -31.91 -57.03 50.45
N PRO A 345 -31.24 -57.00 49.28
CA PRO A 345 -30.25 -58.02 48.89
C PRO A 345 -29.11 -58.20 49.90
N ALA A 346 -28.80 -57.16 50.67
CA ALA A 346 -27.83 -57.19 51.76
C ALA A 346 -28.29 -57.97 53.00
N GLY A 347 -29.46 -58.63 52.96
CA GLY A 347 -30.02 -59.43 54.05
C GLY A 347 -30.74 -58.63 55.15
N THR A 348 -30.76 -57.30 55.06
CA THR A 348 -31.49 -56.44 56.00
C THR A 348 -32.99 -56.50 55.71
N ARG A 349 -33.78 -56.63 56.78
CA ARG A 349 -35.25 -56.67 56.73
C ARG A 349 -35.81 -55.41 57.38
N VAL A 350 -36.59 -54.64 56.64
CA VAL A 350 -37.30 -53.46 57.16
C VAL A 350 -38.80 -53.70 57.07
N GLN A 351 -39.52 -53.48 58.16
CA GLN A 351 -40.94 -53.76 58.25
C GLN A 351 -41.68 -52.51 58.71
N ARG A 352 -42.84 -52.25 58.09
CA ARG A 352 -43.71 -51.13 58.45
C ARG A 352 -45.17 -51.49 58.23
N ASN A 353 -46.05 -51.02 59.13
CA ASN A 353 -47.48 -51.19 59.02
C ASN A 353 -48.11 -50.09 58.15
N PHE A 354 -49.19 -50.43 57.44
CA PHE A 354 -49.98 -49.56 56.59
C PHE A 354 -51.47 -49.84 56.78
N LEU A 355 -52.33 -48.87 56.48
CA LEU A 355 -53.77 -49.10 56.43
C LEU A 355 -54.19 -49.59 55.04
N SER A 356 -55.25 -50.39 55.00
CA SER A 356 -55.86 -50.87 53.76
C SER A 356 -56.38 -49.74 52.86
N THR A 357 -56.59 -48.54 53.40
CA THR A 357 -57.07 -47.33 52.70
C THR A 357 -55.95 -46.41 52.21
N ASP A 358 -54.68 -46.69 52.56
CA ASP A 358 -53.55 -45.86 52.15
C ASP A 358 -53.24 -46.03 50.67
N SER A 359 -52.80 -44.96 50.00
CA SER A 359 -52.45 -45.02 48.58
C SER A 359 -51.23 -45.90 48.34
N SER A 360 -51.31 -46.70 47.28
CA SER A 360 -50.20 -47.55 46.83
C SER A 360 -48.94 -46.76 46.52
N LEU A 361 -49.05 -45.49 46.09
CA LEU A 361 -47.89 -44.62 45.84
C LEU A 361 -47.01 -44.43 47.08
N VAL A 362 -47.59 -44.48 48.29
CA VAL A 362 -46.86 -44.34 49.56
C VAL A 362 -45.94 -45.54 49.80
N SER A 363 -46.36 -46.76 49.43
CA SER A 363 -45.50 -47.95 49.55
C SER A 363 -44.41 -47.98 48.50
N TYR A 364 -44.70 -47.54 47.26
CA TYR A 364 -43.69 -47.37 46.20
C TYR A 364 -42.63 -46.31 46.54
N ARG A 365 -43.02 -45.23 47.25
CA ARG A 365 -42.09 -44.17 47.67
C ARG A 365 -41.31 -44.49 48.95
N LEU A 366 -41.80 -45.43 49.76
CA LEU A 366 -41.05 -46.01 50.89
C LEU A 366 -39.75 -46.66 50.42
N ILE A 367 -39.76 -47.20 49.20
CA ILE A 367 -38.60 -47.77 48.53
C ILE A 367 -37.98 -46.65 47.70
N THR A 368 -36.87 -46.10 48.16
CA THR A 368 -36.10 -45.14 47.37
C THR A 368 -35.54 -45.84 46.12
N ASN A 369 -36.33 -45.87 45.04
CA ASN A 369 -36.11 -46.54 43.75
C ASN A 369 -35.97 -48.07 43.79
N PRO A 370 -37.04 -48.85 43.52
CA PRO A 370 -36.90 -50.12 42.84
C PRO A 370 -36.97 -49.89 41.33
N LYS A 371 -35.94 -50.26 40.57
CA LYS A 371 -36.03 -50.26 39.09
C LYS A 371 -37.04 -51.30 38.58
N LYS A 372 -37.35 -52.32 39.39
CA LYS A 372 -38.39 -53.33 39.13
C LYS A 372 -38.83 -53.98 40.44
N LEU A 373 -40.14 -54.18 40.62
CA LEU A 373 -40.71 -54.94 41.74
C LEU A 373 -41.02 -56.35 41.26
N ILE A 374 -40.61 -57.36 42.02
CA ILE A 374 -40.91 -58.76 41.76
C ILE A 374 -41.73 -59.29 42.94
N TYR A 375 -42.90 -59.86 42.67
CA TYR A 375 -43.86 -60.35 43.65
C TYR A 375 -43.67 -61.85 43.91
N SER A 376 -43.92 -62.29 45.15
CA SER A 376 -43.93 -63.71 45.54
C SER A 376 -45.31 -64.16 46.00
N GLU A 377 -46.28 -64.18 45.09
CA GLU A 377 -47.54 -64.93 45.21
C GLU A 377 -48.09 -65.13 43.77
N GLU A 378 -48.64 -66.30 43.47
CA GLU A 378 -48.90 -66.79 42.10
C GLU A 378 -49.95 -66.01 41.27
N ASP A 379 -50.55 -64.94 41.81
CA ASP A 379 -51.52 -64.11 41.09
C ASP A 379 -51.06 -62.64 41.03
N GLY A 380 -50.55 -62.21 39.87
CA GLY A 380 -50.23 -60.80 39.64
C GLY A 380 -51.48 -59.97 39.30
N PRO A 381 -51.67 -58.78 39.88
CA PRO A 381 -52.75 -57.90 39.44
C PRO A 381 -52.32 -57.09 38.20
N ASN A 382 -52.88 -57.45 37.05
CA ASN A 382 -53.04 -56.54 35.90
C ASN A 382 -54.13 -55.50 36.25
N SER A 383 -53.79 -54.39 36.92
CA SER A 383 -54.71 -53.24 37.08
C SER A 383 -53.98 -52.04 37.68
N ILE A 384 -54.41 -50.82 37.35
CA ILE A 384 -53.94 -49.58 37.97
C ILE A 384 -54.51 -49.54 39.39
N VAL A 385 -53.72 -50.00 40.36
CA VAL A 385 -54.19 -50.18 41.74
C VAL A 385 -53.92 -48.91 42.56
N SER A 386 -54.98 -48.28 43.06
CA SER A 386 -54.92 -46.99 43.78
C SER A 386 -54.57 -47.12 45.27
N THR A 387 -54.86 -48.27 45.89
CA THR A 387 -54.89 -48.42 47.36
C THR A 387 -54.18 -49.70 47.82
N ILE A 388 -53.54 -49.69 48.99
CA ILE A 388 -52.78 -50.83 49.54
C ILE A 388 -53.68 -52.05 49.84
N GLY A 389 -54.96 -51.84 50.15
CA GLY A 389 -55.94 -52.91 50.36
C GLY A 389 -56.23 -53.75 49.12
N ASP A 390 -56.09 -53.16 47.95
CA ASP A 390 -56.27 -53.84 46.67
C ASP A 390 -55.04 -54.70 46.31
N TYR A 391 -53.86 -54.39 46.87
CA TYR A 391 -52.63 -55.17 46.74
C TYR A 391 -52.54 -56.34 47.74
N CYS A 392 -53.17 -56.23 48.91
CA CYS A 392 -53.06 -57.20 50.00
C CYS A 392 -54.43 -57.53 50.62
N THR A 393 -54.95 -58.73 50.37
CA THR A 393 -56.26 -59.18 50.88
C THR A 393 -56.19 -59.85 52.26
N ALA A 394 -55.02 -60.31 52.70
CA ALA A 394 -54.74 -60.91 54.02
C ALA A 394 -53.61 -60.16 54.77
N PRO A 395 -53.30 -60.44 56.06
CA PRO A 395 -52.05 -59.99 56.69
C PRO A 395 -50.85 -60.70 56.04
N ALA A 396 -50.52 -60.30 54.82
CA ALA A 396 -49.53 -60.95 53.97
C ALA A 396 -48.15 -60.27 54.10
N GLU A 397 -47.09 -61.08 54.18
CA GLU A 397 -45.70 -60.62 54.10
C GLU A 397 -45.33 -60.39 52.64
N LEU A 398 -45.39 -59.15 52.17
CA LEU A 398 -45.03 -58.82 50.79
C LEU A 398 -43.50 -58.70 50.66
N LEU A 399 -42.86 -59.76 50.15
CA LEU A 399 -41.41 -59.84 49.99
C LEU A 399 -40.97 -59.10 48.73
N MET A 400 -40.42 -57.90 48.89
CA MET A 400 -39.88 -57.11 47.77
C MET A 400 -38.36 -57.25 47.74
N VAL A 401 -37.83 -57.79 46.63
CA VAL A 401 -36.39 -57.88 46.35
C VAL A 401 -35.99 -56.66 45.50
N ILE A 402 -35.03 -55.88 45.99
CA ILE A 402 -34.55 -54.67 45.32
C ILE A 402 -33.29 -55.04 44.53
N ASP A 403 -33.37 -55.24 43.21
CA ASP A 403 -32.16 -55.34 42.39
C ASP A 403 -31.53 -53.95 42.23
N ASN A 404 -30.34 -53.78 42.82
CA ASN A 404 -29.57 -52.54 42.71
C ASN A 404 -28.59 -52.53 41.51
N ASP A 405 -28.47 -53.65 40.80
CA ASP A 405 -27.51 -53.80 39.70
C ASP A 405 -28.20 -53.66 38.33
N ALA A 406 -28.44 -52.41 37.94
CA ALA A 406 -28.58 -51.97 36.54
C ALA A 406 -28.24 -50.48 36.45
#